data_AF-A0A538IW17-F1
#
_entry.id   AF-A0A538IW17-F1
#
_cell.length_a   1.000
_cell.length_b   1.000
_cell.length_c   1.000
_cell.angle_alpha   90.00
_cell.angle_beta   90.00
_cell.angle_gamma   90.00
#
_symmetry.space_group_name_H-M   'P 1'
#
loop_
_entity.id
_entity.type
_entity.pdbx_description
1 polymer ?
#
loop_
_entity_poly.entity_id
_entity_poly.type
_entity_poly.pdbx_seq_one_letter_code
_entity_poly.pdbx_strand_id
1 'polypeptide(L)'
;MQQVLVLNASYEPLNVTTVRRAHVLVFKGKAEVIEELDQPLHSATDTYPWPHVIRLVSYVRVPRAVQRKISRRALFARDGWRCVYCGTTAGRLTLDHVIPRSRGGESIWENVVTACA
;
A
#
# COMPACT_ATOMS: atom_id res chain seq x y z
N MET A 1 10.29 -4.39 -13.50
CA MET A 1 9.06 -5.22 -13.54
C MET A 1 7.95 -4.36 -14.10
N GLN A 2 7.35 -4.74 -15.22
CA GLN A 2 6.19 -4.02 -15.74
C GLN A 2 5.01 -4.17 -14.78
N GLN A 3 4.33 -3.06 -14.54
CA GLN A 3 3.21 -2.90 -13.64
C GLN A 3 1.91 -2.88 -14.45
N VAL A 4 0.85 -3.44 -13.88
CA VAL A 4 -0.49 -3.52 -14.50
C VAL A 4 -1.48 -2.89 -13.54
N LEU A 5 -2.32 -1.98 -14.06
CA LEU A 5 -3.38 -1.38 -13.28
C LEU A 5 -4.55 -2.36 -13.14
N VAL A 6 -5.01 -2.55 -11.90
CA VAL A 6 -6.20 -3.34 -11.58
C VAL A 6 -7.32 -2.37 -11.24
N LEU A 7 -8.40 -2.44 -12.00
CA LEU A 7 -9.64 -1.72 -11.77
C LEU A 7 -10.63 -2.63 -11.04
N ASN A 8 -11.48 -2.01 -10.23
CA ASN A 8 -12.65 -2.68 -9.68
C ASN A 8 -13.70 -2.91 -10.79
N ALA A 9 -14.74 -3.69 -10.51
CA ALA A 9 -15.86 -3.88 -11.44
C ALA A 9 -16.53 -2.55 -11.86
N SER A 10 -16.46 -1.54 -10.99
CA SER A 10 -16.93 -0.16 -11.18
C SER A 10 -15.95 0.74 -11.96
N TYR A 11 -14.87 0.21 -12.54
CA TYR A 11 -13.80 0.96 -13.21
C TYR A 11 -12.98 1.91 -12.32
N GLU A 12 -13.23 1.94 -11.01
CA GLU A 12 -12.36 2.70 -10.09
C GLU A 12 -10.98 1.99 -9.94
N PRO A 13 -9.87 2.75 -9.86
CA PRO A 13 -8.55 2.17 -9.59
C PRO A 13 -8.52 1.43 -8.25
N LEU A 14 -8.11 0.17 -8.27
CA LEU A 14 -8.10 -0.70 -7.09
C LEU A 14 -6.67 -0.91 -6.56
N ASN A 15 -5.75 -1.31 -7.43
CA ASN A 15 -4.37 -1.63 -7.07
C ASN A 15 -3.48 -1.65 -8.32
N VAL A 16 -2.17 -1.67 -8.12
CA VAL A 16 -1.18 -1.99 -9.16
C VAL A 16 -0.56 -3.34 -8.87
N THR A 17 -0.45 -4.19 -9.87
CA THR A 17 0.09 -5.56 -9.73
C THR A 17 1.14 -5.89 -10.78
N THR A 18 1.76 -7.06 -10.67
CA THR A 18 2.72 -7.53 -11.67
C THR A 18 2.00 -8.17 -12.85
N VAL A 19 2.60 -8.11 -14.04
CA VAL A 19 2.06 -8.75 -15.27
C VAL A 19 1.73 -10.24 -15.04
N ARG A 20 2.61 -10.99 -14.36
CA ARG A 20 2.36 -12.40 -14.02
C ARG A 20 1.05 -12.59 -13.25
N ARG A 21 0.81 -11.76 -12.23
CA ARG A 21 -0.40 -11.86 -11.41
C ARG A 21 -1.64 -11.43 -12.20
N ALA A 22 -1.53 -10.37 -12.99
CA ALA A 22 -2.61 -9.93 -13.87
C ALA A 22 -3.02 -11.02 -14.86
N HIS A 23 -2.05 -11.64 -15.53
CA HIS A 23 -2.28 -12.75 -16.45
C HIS A 23 -3.00 -13.91 -15.76
N VAL A 24 -2.58 -14.31 -14.54
CA VAL A 24 -3.27 -15.39 -13.79
C VAL A 24 -4.72 -15.03 -13.46
N LEU A 25 -5.02 -13.76 -13.13
CA LEU A 25 -6.39 -13.32 -12.86
C LEU A 25 -7.27 -13.40 -14.12
N VAL A 26 -6.74 -12.97 -15.25
CA VAL A 26 -7.42 -13.04 -16.55
C VAL A 26 -7.64 -14.49 -16.97
N PHE A 27 -6.58 -15.31 -16.93
CA PHE A 27 -6.64 -16.73 -17.30
C PHE A 27 -7.64 -17.53 -16.45
N LYS A 28 -7.80 -17.18 -15.18
CA LYS A 28 -8.80 -17.79 -14.28
C LYS A 28 -10.21 -17.22 -14.43
N GLY A 29 -10.46 -16.33 -15.40
CA GLY A 29 -11.75 -15.67 -15.60
C GLY A 29 -12.18 -14.77 -14.43
N LYS A 30 -11.21 -14.25 -13.66
CA LYS A 30 -11.49 -13.33 -12.52
C LYS A 30 -11.36 -11.86 -12.92
N ALA A 31 -10.69 -11.60 -14.03
CA ALA A 31 -10.51 -10.27 -14.57
C ALA A 31 -10.61 -10.28 -16.09
N GLU A 32 -10.96 -9.14 -16.66
CA GLU A 32 -10.98 -8.88 -18.09
C GLU A 32 -9.86 -7.91 -18.43
N VAL A 33 -9.28 -8.05 -19.62
CA VAL A 33 -8.30 -7.10 -20.14
C VAL A 33 -9.04 -5.89 -20.71
N ILE A 34 -8.67 -4.70 -20.27
CA ILE A 34 -9.19 -3.42 -20.78
C ILE A 34 -8.19 -2.80 -21.76
N GLU A 35 -6.91 -2.89 -21.43
CA GLU A 35 -5.81 -2.47 -22.31
C GLU A 35 -4.73 -3.53 -22.32
N GLU A 36 -4.13 -3.75 -23.49
CA GLU A 36 -3.00 -4.64 -23.71
C GLU A 36 -1.86 -3.91 -24.41
N LEU A 37 -0.65 -4.46 -24.29
CA LEU A 37 0.51 -3.99 -25.05
C LEU A 37 0.70 -4.84 -26.32
N ASP A 38 1.30 -4.25 -27.35
CA ASP A 38 1.53 -4.90 -28.65
C ASP A 38 2.39 -6.18 -28.56
N GLN A 39 3.26 -6.26 -27.55
CA GLN A 39 4.07 -7.46 -27.31
C GLN A 39 3.23 -8.52 -26.58
N PRO A 40 3.08 -9.74 -27.10
CA PRO A 40 2.34 -10.77 -26.39
C PRO A 40 3.18 -11.48 -25.33
N LEU A 41 2.51 -12.13 -24.38
CA LEU A 41 3.10 -13.07 -23.46
C LEU A 41 3.20 -14.45 -24.11
N HIS A 42 4.35 -15.10 -23.96
CA HIS A 42 4.56 -16.45 -24.49
C HIS A 42 4.68 -17.50 -23.38
N SER A 43 4.09 -18.66 -23.65
CA SER A 43 4.38 -19.92 -22.96
C SER A 43 5.10 -20.88 -23.93
N ALA A 44 5.44 -22.08 -23.46
CA ALA A 44 6.10 -23.06 -24.32
C ALA A 44 5.23 -23.51 -25.51
N THR A 45 3.90 -23.43 -25.39
CA THR A 45 2.95 -23.98 -26.37
C THR A 45 1.93 -22.96 -26.89
N ASP A 46 1.86 -21.78 -26.28
CA ASP A 46 0.73 -20.86 -26.50
C ASP A 46 1.12 -19.39 -26.25
N THR A 47 0.30 -18.48 -26.77
CA THR A 47 0.51 -17.03 -26.70
C THR A 47 -0.71 -16.33 -26.11
N TYR A 48 -0.47 -15.33 -25.27
CA TYR A 48 -1.48 -14.62 -24.50
C TYR A 48 -1.33 -13.10 -24.64
N PRO A 49 -2.42 -12.33 -24.48
CA PRO A 49 -2.31 -10.88 -24.46
C PRO A 49 -1.45 -10.41 -23.28
N TRP A 50 -0.74 -9.30 -23.47
CA TRP A 50 0.03 -8.68 -22.40
C TRP A 50 -0.83 -7.64 -21.69
N PRO A 51 -1.41 -7.94 -20.51
CA PRO A 51 -2.31 -7.03 -19.85
C PRO A 51 -1.58 -5.77 -19.38
N HIS A 52 -2.12 -4.60 -19.70
CA HIS A 52 -1.68 -3.30 -19.21
C HIS A 52 -2.66 -2.72 -18.18
N VAL A 53 -3.96 -2.87 -18.46
CA VAL A 53 -5.06 -2.55 -17.54
C VAL A 53 -6.02 -3.72 -17.51
N ILE A 54 -6.37 -4.20 -16.31
CA ILE A 54 -7.37 -5.25 -16.11
C ILE A 54 -8.50 -4.77 -15.21
N ARG A 55 -9.70 -5.28 -15.41
CA ARG A 55 -10.88 -5.02 -14.58
C ARG A 55 -11.35 -6.30 -13.91
N LEU A 56 -11.57 -6.27 -12.60
CA LEU A 56 -12.17 -7.43 -11.91
C LEU A 56 -13.63 -7.61 -12.33
N VAL A 57 -14.04 -8.87 -12.54
CA VAL A 57 -15.42 -9.21 -12.89
C VAL A 57 -16.37 -8.95 -11.71
N SER A 58 -15.90 -9.18 -10.48
CA SER A 58 -16.68 -8.98 -9.25
C SER A 58 -16.24 -7.72 -8.51
N TYR A 59 -17.20 -6.98 -7.97
CA TYR A 59 -16.92 -5.80 -7.14
C TYR A 59 -16.20 -6.19 -5.85
N VAL A 60 -15.04 -5.56 -5.60
CA VAL A 60 -14.29 -5.69 -4.36
C VAL A 60 -14.49 -4.43 -3.52
N ARG A 61 -15.13 -4.58 -2.36
CA ARG A 61 -15.25 -3.49 -1.39
C ARG A 61 -13.91 -3.33 -0.67
N VAL A 62 -13.17 -2.27 -0.99
CA VAL A 62 -11.98 -1.90 -0.22
C VAL A 62 -12.43 -1.06 0.99
N PRO A 63 -12.16 -1.49 2.22
CA PRO A 63 -12.36 -0.63 3.38
C PRO A 63 -11.44 0.60 3.24
N ARG A 64 -12.00 1.74 2.85
CA ARG A 64 -11.27 3.02 2.79
C ARG A 64 -10.86 3.55 4.17
N ALA A 65 -11.26 2.86 5.25
CA ALA A 65 -10.80 3.11 6.60
C ALA A 65 -9.37 2.57 6.80
N VAL A 66 -8.41 3.13 6.06
CA VAL A 66 -7.01 3.09 6.48
C VAL A 66 -6.89 4.17 7.54
N GLN A 67 -7.38 3.90 8.77
CA GLN A 67 -6.66 4.48 9.90
C GLN A 67 -5.23 4.01 9.71
N ARG A 68 -4.34 4.92 9.30
CA ARG A 68 -2.94 4.58 9.09
C ARG A 68 -2.48 3.95 10.40
N LYS A 69 -2.22 2.65 10.36
CA LYS A 69 -1.73 1.93 11.54
C LYS A 69 -0.50 2.67 12.02
N ILE A 70 -0.50 3.05 13.30
CA ILE A 70 0.63 3.74 13.89
C ILE A 70 1.84 2.83 13.77
N SER A 71 2.83 3.30 13.03
CA SER A 71 4.09 2.60 12.83
C SER A 71 5.22 3.58 13.10
N ARG A 72 6.34 3.08 13.61
CA ARG A 72 7.50 3.90 13.96
C ARG A 72 7.96 4.76 12.77
N ARG A 73 8.00 4.18 11.57
CA ARG A 73 8.37 4.91 10.34
C ARG A 73 7.40 6.03 10.03
N ALA A 74 6.10 5.83 10.25
CA ALA A 74 5.10 6.85 9.95
C ALA A 74 5.10 7.98 11.00
N LEU A 75 5.34 7.67 12.28
CA LEU A 75 5.52 8.68 13.33
C LEU A 75 6.81 9.49 13.11
N PHE A 76 7.92 8.83 12.79
CA PHE A 76 9.17 9.52 12.47
C PHE A 76 9.02 10.43 11.24
N ALA A 77 8.34 9.96 10.19
CA ALA A 77 8.08 10.78 9.01
C ALA A 77 7.18 11.98 9.32
N ARG A 78 6.14 11.81 10.17
CA ARG A 78 5.27 12.90 10.62
C ARG A 78 6.06 13.97 11.38
N ASP A 79 6.95 13.54 12.28
CA ASP A 79 7.72 14.43 13.15
C ASP A 79 8.99 14.97 12.47
N GLY A 80 9.17 14.73 11.17
CA GLY A 80 10.34 15.22 10.42
C GLY A 80 11.66 14.59 10.83
N TRP A 81 11.63 13.33 11.29
CA TRP A 81 12.78 12.57 11.80
C TRP A 81 13.53 13.32 12.91
N ARG A 82 12.76 13.95 13.80
CA ARG A 82 13.26 14.86 14.84
C ARG A 82 12.54 14.60 16.15
N CYS A 83 13.26 14.75 17.26
CA CYS A 83 12.64 14.77 18.58
C CYS A 83 11.63 15.93 18.69
N VAL A 84 10.38 15.63 19.02
CA VAL A 84 9.30 16.63 19.19
C VAL A 84 9.58 17.55 20.38
N TYR A 85 10.27 17.06 21.41
CA TYR A 85 10.53 17.82 22.62
C TYR A 85 11.68 18.83 22.48
N CYS A 86 12.83 18.39 21.94
CA CYS A 86 14.05 19.22 21.90
C CYS A 86 14.52 19.60 20.49
N GLY A 87 13.92 19.03 19.45
CA GLY A 87 14.27 19.35 18.07
C GLY A 87 15.55 18.69 17.55
N THR A 88 16.20 17.81 18.30
CA THR A 88 17.41 17.12 17.81
C THR A 88 17.08 16.08 16.74
N THR A 89 17.97 15.99 15.75
CA THR A 89 18.00 14.90 14.77
C THR A 89 19.20 13.97 15.00
N ALA A 90 20.02 14.25 16.01
CA ALA A 90 21.23 13.49 16.33
C ALA A 90 20.93 12.37 17.35
N GLY A 91 21.70 11.29 17.27
CA GLY A 91 21.59 10.15 18.17
C GLY A 91 20.44 9.20 17.82
N ARG A 92 20.06 8.36 18.79
CA ARG A 92 19.00 7.36 18.62
C ARG A 92 17.64 8.00 18.89
N LEU A 93 16.76 7.96 17.90
CA LEU A 93 15.35 8.33 18.09
C LEU A 93 14.52 7.12 18.51
N THR A 94 13.61 7.36 19.44
CA THR A 94 12.65 6.40 20.00
C THR A 94 11.24 6.98 19.86
N LEU A 95 10.24 6.23 20.36
CA LEU A 95 8.87 6.71 20.47
C LEU A 95 8.54 6.87 21.94
N ASP A 96 7.83 7.94 22.26
CA ASP A 96 7.38 8.24 23.60
C ASP A 96 5.87 8.53 23.62
N HIS A 97 5.24 8.18 24.74
CA HIS A 97 3.83 8.45 25.00
C HIS A 97 3.72 9.75 25.82
N VAL A 98 3.19 10.81 25.23
CA VAL A 98 3.04 12.13 25.88
C VAL A 98 2.29 12.00 27.20
N ILE A 99 1.16 11.29 27.17
CA ILE A 99 0.48 10.75 28.35
C ILE A 99 0.99 9.32 28.54
N PRO A 100 1.71 9.01 29.63
CA PRO A 100 2.24 7.67 29.86
C PRO A 100 1.14 6.60 29.87
N ARG A 101 1.45 5.41 29.37
CA ARG A 101 0.52 4.27 29.38
C ARG A 101 0.03 3.92 30.79
N SER A 102 0.88 4.07 31.79
CA SER A 102 0.53 3.85 33.20
C SER A 102 -0.54 4.82 33.72
N ARG A 103 -0.75 5.96 33.04
CA ARG A 103 -1.78 6.96 33.35
C ARG A 103 -2.96 6.92 32.37
N GLY A 104 -3.12 5.82 31.64
CA GLY A 104 -4.22 5.64 30.68
C GLY A 104 -3.96 6.22 29.29
N GLY A 105 -2.71 6.60 28.98
CA GLY A 105 -2.38 7.10 27.65
C GLY A 105 -2.50 6.02 26.56
N GLU A 106 -3.32 6.30 25.55
CA GLU A 106 -3.53 5.39 24.43
C GLU A 106 -2.39 5.48 23.40
N SER A 107 -2.19 4.40 22.63
CA SER A 107 -1.28 4.42 21.48
C SER A 107 -2.01 4.97 20.26
N ILE A 108 -2.36 6.25 20.29
CA ILE A 108 -3.01 7.00 19.20
C ILE A 108 -2.05 8.03 18.61
N TRP A 109 -2.36 8.56 17.43
CA TRP A 109 -1.46 9.47 16.71
C TRP A 109 -1.14 10.70 17.56
N GLU A 110 -2.12 11.22 18.26
CA GLU A 110 -2.05 12.42 19.07
C GLU A 110 -1.19 12.23 20.33
N ASN A 111 -0.99 10.99 20.79
CA ASN A 111 -0.33 10.69 22.05
C ASN A 111 1.05 10.03 21.90
N VAL A 112 1.41 9.56 20.71
CA VAL A 112 2.74 8.97 20.46
C VAL A 112 3.57 9.90 19.59
N VAL A 113 4.77 10.22 20.05
CA VAL A 113 5.69 11.16 19.39
C VAL A 113 7.10 10.59 19.26
N THR A 114 7.87 11.14 18.34
CA THR A 114 9.30 10.89 18.22
C THR A 114 10.04 11.61 19.32
N ALA A 115 10.89 10.89 20.07
CA ALA A 115 11.71 11.44 21.13
C ALA A 115 13.17 11.01 20.95
N CYS A 116 14.13 11.80 21.46
CA CYS A 116 15.49 11.33 21.62
C CYS A 116 15.56 10.33 22.78
N ALA A 117 16.49 9.37 22.70
CA ALA A 117 16.77 8.40 23.76
C ALA A 117 17.40 9.06 25.00
#